data_AF-A0A0Q8TQC4-F1
#
_entry.id   AF-A0A0Q8TQC4-F1
#
_cell.length_a   1.000
_cell.length_b   1.000
_cell.length_c   1.000
_cell.angle_alpha   90.00
_cell.angle_beta   90.00
_cell.angle_gamma   90.00
#
_symmetry.space_group_name_H-M   'P 1'
#
loop_
_entity.id
_entity.type
_entity.pdbx_description
1 polymer ?
#
loop_
_entity_poly.entity_id
_entity_poly.type
_entity_poly.pdbx_seq_one_letter_code
_entity_poly.pdbx_strand_id
1 'polypeptide(L)'
;MPIHALIPSRTLLIAVDPDGSWSLADDGTPGSADVDFRLEITDDGGSGCLLVCTSLDGRRAADHWFASLGEAQAFAADAFGVEAQEWAATEG
;
A
#
# COMPACT_ATOMS: atom_id res chain seq x y z
N MET A 1 -10.02 -14.25 3.40
CA MET A 1 -8.88 -13.88 4.26
C MET A 1 -9.33 -12.68 5.07
N PRO A 2 -9.22 -12.70 6.40
CA PRO A 2 -9.56 -11.55 7.22
C PRO A 2 -8.63 -10.38 6.87
N ILE A 3 -9.20 -9.19 6.74
CA ILE A 3 -8.44 -7.94 6.64
C ILE A 3 -8.17 -7.49 8.08
N HIS A 4 -6.91 -7.16 8.39
CA HIS A 4 -6.52 -6.65 9.70
C HIS A 4 -6.64 -5.12 9.77
N ALA A 5 -6.30 -4.44 8.67
CA ALA A 5 -6.32 -3.00 8.57
C ALA A 5 -6.56 -2.55 7.12
N LEU A 6 -7.28 -1.44 6.96
CA LEU A 6 -7.63 -0.87 5.65
C LEU A 6 -7.44 0.64 5.64
N ILE A 7 -6.79 1.17 4.59
CA ILE A 7 -6.91 2.57 4.17
C ILE A 7 -7.59 2.56 2.81
N PRO A 8 -8.84 3.07 2.70
CA PRO A 8 -9.65 2.91 1.49
C PRO A 8 -9.12 3.71 0.30
N SER A 9 -8.42 4.81 0.56
CA SER A 9 -7.81 5.65 -0.47
C SER A 9 -6.63 6.43 0.12
N ARG A 10 -5.49 6.34 -0.53
CA ARG A 10 -4.29 7.13 -0.28
C ARG A 10 -3.69 7.54 -1.62
N THR A 11 -3.53 8.84 -1.84
CA THR A 11 -2.86 9.36 -3.02
C THR A 11 -1.35 9.16 -2.87
N LEU A 12 -0.73 8.50 -3.84
CA LEU A 12 0.71 8.28 -3.92
C LEU A 12 1.23 8.86 -5.24
N LEU A 13 2.37 9.53 -5.18
CA LEU A 13 3.09 9.96 -6.36
C LEU A 13 3.89 8.78 -6.90
N ILE A 14 3.62 8.38 -8.14
CA ILE A 14 4.32 7.27 -8.78
C ILE A 14 4.96 7.67 -10.09
N ALA A 15 6.05 7.02 -10.46
CA ALA A 15 6.60 7.01 -11.81
C ALA A 15 6.28 5.67 -12.48
N VAL A 16 6.14 5.69 -13.81
CA VAL A 16 5.84 4.50 -14.61
C VAL A 16 6.89 4.40 -15.70
N ASP A 17 7.62 3.29 -15.67
CA ASP A 17 8.66 3.01 -16.65
C ASP A 17 8.07 2.52 -17.98
N PRO A 18 8.82 2.60 -19.09
CA PRO A 18 8.34 2.16 -20.41
C PRO A 18 7.93 0.69 -20.49
N ASP A 19 8.45 -0.16 -19.62
CA ASP A 19 8.09 -1.58 -19.51
C ASP A 19 6.79 -1.81 -18.73
N GLY A 20 6.17 -0.74 -18.21
CA GLY A 20 4.94 -0.77 -17.44
C GLY A 20 5.14 -0.98 -15.94
N SER A 21 6.37 -1.23 -15.49
CA SER A 21 6.70 -1.23 -14.06
C SER A 21 6.51 0.17 -13.48
N TRP A 22 6.35 0.23 -12.16
CA TRP A 22 6.09 1.48 -11.46
C TRP A 22 6.79 1.49 -10.11
N SER A 23 7.10 2.68 -9.64
CA SER A 23 7.75 2.93 -8.36
C SER A 23 7.17 4.19 -7.72
N LEU A 24 7.34 4.32 -6.40
CA LEU A 24 7.11 5.59 -5.73
C LEU A 24 8.09 6.63 -6.29
N ALA A 25 7.60 7.85 -6.45
CA ALA A 25 8.37 8.96 -6.99
C ALA A 25 8.44 10.11 -5.99
N ASP A 26 9.54 10.85 -6.05
CA ASP A 26 9.70 12.10 -5.31
C ASP A 26 9.05 13.27 -6.07
N ASP A 27 8.77 14.36 -5.34
CA ASP A 27 8.28 15.60 -5.95
C ASP A 27 9.28 16.13 -7.00
N GLY A 28 8.75 16.55 -8.15
CA GLY A 28 9.52 16.99 -9.31
C GLY A 28 10.09 15.85 -10.18
N THR A 29 9.85 14.58 -9.86
CA THR A 29 10.21 13.44 -10.74
C THR A 29 9.52 13.58 -12.11
N PRO A 30 10.25 13.66 -13.23
CA PRO A 30 9.62 13.82 -14.53
C PRO A 30 8.71 12.65 -14.90
N GLY A 31 7.49 12.96 -15.33
CA GLY A 31 6.52 11.95 -15.74
C GLY A 31 5.87 11.19 -14.58
N SER A 32 6.06 11.65 -13.33
CA SER A 32 5.28 11.15 -12.21
C SER A 32 3.85 11.66 -12.25
N ALA A 33 2.95 10.92 -11.59
CA ALA A 33 1.55 11.30 -11.47
C ALA A 33 1.00 10.84 -10.11
N ASP A 34 0.07 11.64 -9.58
CA ASP A 34 -0.73 11.27 -8.43
C ASP A 34 -1.72 10.17 -8.81
N VAL A 35 -1.69 9.07 -8.06
CA VAL A 35 -2.59 7.94 -8.23
C VAL A 35 -3.13 7.53 -6.89
N ASP A 36 -4.44 7.32 -6.81
CA ASP A 36 -5.09 6.83 -5.59
C ASP A 36 -4.93 5.32 -5.48
N PHE A 37 -4.48 4.87 -4.32
CA PHE A 37 -4.34 3.47 -3.96
C PHE A 37 -5.18 3.13 -2.74
N ARG A 38 -5.75 1.93 -2.75
CA ARG A 38 -6.21 1.25 -1.53
C ARG A 38 -5.04 0.50 -0.91
N LEU A 39 -4.88 0.60 0.40
CA LEU A 39 -3.93 -0.19 1.18
C LEU A 39 -4.68 -1.17 2.08
N GLU A 40 -4.36 -2.45 1.99
CA GLU A 40 -4.96 -3.52 2.78
C GLU A 40 -3.84 -4.32 3.46
N ILE A 41 -3.97 -4.58 4.76
CA ILE A 41 -3.14 -5.57 5.45
C ILE A 41 -4.00 -6.80 5.70
N THR A 42 -3.69 -7.91 5.03
CA THR A 42 -4.48 -9.14 5.08
C THR A 42 -3.71 -10.26 5.75
N ASP A 43 -4.42 -11.13 6.48
CA ASP A 43 -3.87 -12.40 6.94
C ASP A 43 -3.55 -13.28 5.72
N ASP A 44 -2.31 -13.79 5.64
CA ASP A 44 -1.86 -14.68 4.57
C ASP A 44 -2.19 -16.17 4.88
N GLY A 45 -2.93 -16.44 5.96
CA GLY A 45 -3.26 -17.79 6.43
C GLY A 45 -2.08 -18.49 7.12
N GLY A 46 -1.02 -17.74 7.43
CA GLY A 46 0.23 -18.21 8.05
C GLY A 46 0.55 -17.45 9.34
N SER A 47 1.83 -17.34 9.70
CA SER A 47 2.26 -16.59 10.89
C SER A 47 2.49 -15.10 10.64
N GLY A 48 2.10 -14.58 9.47
CA GLY A 48 2.38 -13.22 9.04
C GLY A 48 1.22 -12.61 8.25
N CYS A 49 1.48 -11.47 7.61
CA CYS A 49 0.48 -10.73 6.87
C CYS A 49 1.05 -10.16 5.57
N LEU A 50 0.18 -9.92 4.59
CA LEU A 50 0.50 -9.22 3.36
C LEU A 50 -0.01 -7.79 3.44
N LEU A 51 0.87 -6.82 3.18
CA LEU A 51 0.45 -5.47 2.82
C LEU A 51 0.27 -5.43 1.31
N VAL A 52 -0.96 -5.16 0.87
CA VAL A 52 -1.35 -5.07 -0.53
C VAL A 52 -1.70 -3.62 -0.84
N CYS A 53 -1.11 -3.09 -1.90
CA CYS A 53 -1.36 -1.76 -2.43
C CYS A 53 -1.96 -1.93 -3.82
N THR A 54 -3.20 -1.49 -4.04
CA THR A 54 -3.92 -1.61 -5.32
C THR A 54 -4.42 -0.25 -5.77
N SER A 55 -4.08 0.18 -6.98
CA SER A 55 -4.59 1.45 -7.51
C SER A 55 -6.10 1.35 -7.72
N LEU A 56 -6.83 2.43 -7.44
CA LEU A 56 -8.29 2.44 -7.54
C LEU A 56 -8.80 2.29 -8.99
N ASP A 57 -7.94 2.56 -9.97
CA ASP A 57 -8.22 2.27 -11.39
C ASP A 57 -7.97 0.80 -11.79
N GLY A 58 -7.46 -0.03 -10.86
CA GLY A 58 -7.20 -1.45 -11.04
C GLY A 58 -6.01 -1.78 -11.96
N ARG A 59 -5.19 -0.79 -12.32
CA ARG A 59 -4.08 -0.97 -13.28
C ARG A 59 -2.76 -1.35 -12.63
N ARG A 60 -2.62 -1.12 -11.32
CA ARG A 60 -1.37 -1.28 -10.57
C ARG A 60 -1.65 -1.99 -9.26
N ALA A 61 -0.78 -2.92 -8.94
CA ALA A 61 -0.75 -3.53 -7.63
C ALA A 61 0.68 -3.87 -7.25
N ALA A 62 0.95 -3.87 -5.95
CA ALA A 62 2.15 -4.41 -5.34
C ALA A 62 1.78 -4.99 -3.98
N ASP A 63 2.48 -6.03 -3.59
CA ASP A 63 2.34 -6.65 -2.28
C ASP A 63 3.70 -6.88 -1.63
N HIS A 64 3.71 -6.92 -0.30
CA HIS A 64 4.89 -7.24 0.48
C HIS A 64 4.47 -8.01 1.73
N TRP A 65 5.14 -9.13 1.99
CA TRP A 65 4.89 -9.98 3.15
C TRP A 65 5.69 -9.52 4.39
N PHE A 66 5.04 -9.51 5.55
CA PHE A 66 5.64 -9.15 6.84
C PHE A 66 5.36 -10.21 7.91
N ALA A 67 6.27 -10.34 8.87
CA ALA A 67 6.12 -11.30 9.96
C ALA A 67 5.07 -10.84 11.00
N SER A 68 4.70 -9.56 11.01
CA SER A 68 3.66 -9.04 11.90
C SER A 68 2.93 -7.83 11.33
N LEU A 69 1.72 -7.57 11.87
CA LEU A 69 0.93 -6.37 11.55
C LEU A 69 1.68 -5.07 11.85
N GLY A 70 2.44 -5.04 12.96
CA GLY A 70 3.22 -3.86 13.35
C GLY A 70 4.34 -3.53 12.36
N GLU A 71 5.02 -4.55 11.82
CA GLU A 71 6.04 -4.36 10.78
C GLU A 71 5.42 -3.83 9.47
N ALA A 72 4.27 -4.41 9.06
CA ALA A 72 3.55 -3.95 7.88
C ALA A 72 3.09 -2.49 8.02
N GLN A 73 2.55 -2.11 9.18
CA GLN A 73 2.14 -0.73 9.45
C GLN A 73 3.32 0.24 9.51
N ALA A 74 4.45 -0.16 10.11
CA ALA A 74 5.66 0.65 10.16
C ALA A 74 6.26 0.88 8.76
N PHE A 75 6.29 -0.17 7.93
CA PHE A 75 6.71 -0.02 6.53
C PHE A 75 5.76 0.89 5.76
N ALA A 76 4.45 0.74 5.91
CA ALA A 76 3.49 1.61 5.23
C ALA A 76 3.63 3.07 5.67
N ALA A 77 3.88 3.33 6.95
CA ALA A 77 4.12 4.67 7.46
C ALA A 77 5.37 5.31 6.81
N ASP A 78 6.47 4.55 6.72
CA ASP A 78 7.71 5.00 6.09
C ASP A 78 7.56 5.21 4.57
N ALA A 79 7.01 4.22 3.87
CA ALA A 79 6.92 4.22 2.41
C ALA A 79 5.80 5.12 1.86
N PHE A 80 4.66 5.20 2.53
CA PHE A 80 3.44 5.85 2.03
C PHE A 80 3.03 7.08 2.84
N GLY A 81 3.74 7.38 3.93
CA GLY A 81 3.46 8.50 4.81
C GLY A 81 2.10 8.38 5.53
N VAL A 82 1.63 7.17 5.77
CA VAL A 82 0.34 6.93 6.46
C VAL A 82 0.53 6.88 7.97
N GLU A 83 -0.41 7.46 8.69
CA GLU A 83 -0.44 7.48 10.14
C GLU A 83 -1.21 6.28 10.71
N ALA A 84 -0.86 5.87 11.93
CA ALA A 84 -1.51 4.73 12.60
C ALA A 84 -3.04 4.89 12.71
N GLN A 85 -3.52 6.12 12.87
CA GLN A 85 -4.93 6.48 12.98
C GLN A 85 -5.71 6.49 11.65
N GLU A 86 -5.02 6.45 10.49
CA GLU A 86 -5.67 6.35 9.18
C GLU A 86 -6.20 4.94 8.91
N TRP A 87 -5.61 3.93 9.55
CA TRP A 87 -6.06 2.55 9.44
C TRP A 87 -7.44 2.37 10.08
N ALA A 88 -8.42 2.03 9.26
CA ALA A 88 -9.67 1.49 9.77
C ALA A 88 -9.41 0.08 10.31
N ALA A 89 -9.74 -0.15 11.58
CA ALA A 89 -9.86 -1.50 12.09
C ALA A 89 -11.02 -2.17 11.37
N THR A 90 -10.73 -3.22 10.61
CA THR A 90 -11.75 -4.05 9.99
C THR A 90 -12.08 -5.15 10.99
N GLU A 91 -13.31 -5.12 11.54
CA GLU A 91 -13.79 -6.22 12.38
C GLU A 91 -13.75 -7.51 11.55
N GLY A 92 -12.98 -8.49 12.04
CA GLY A 92 -12.89 -9.83 11.48
C GLY A 92 -13.99 -10.75 11.99
#